data_AF-A0AAX2AFN1-F1
#
_entry.id   AF-A0AAX2AFN1-F1
#
_cell.length_a   1.000
_cell.length_b   1.000
_cell.length_c   1.000
_cell.angle_alpha   90.00
_cell.angle_beta   90.00
_cell.angle_gamma   90.00
#
_symmetry.space_group_name_H-M   'P 1'
#
loop_
_entity.id
_entity.type
_entity.pdbx_description
1 polymer ?
#
loop_
_entity_poly.entity_id
_entity_poly.type
_entity_poly.pdbx_seq_one_letter_code
_entity_poly.pdbx_strand_id
1 'polypeptide(L)'
;MFNISLSLVGQVAKTAAFGAIATKVIDTFILSKVNNKIDQKRWLRQSKLEAFTKLSQEILSIDLNNPKEESLRSIKEYSAKTILLLEDRVLINTIEDYLTYLVNLNKTCHDSSKNMLSVVDKKGINLVMALNKNLKKV
;
A
#
# COMPACT_ATOMS: atom_id res chain seq x y z
N MET A 1 17.22 -63.85 25.84
CA MET A 1 17.08 -63.29 24.47
C MET A 1 16.14 -62.06 24.38
N PHE A 2 15.92 -61.29 25.46
CA PHE A 2 14.91 -60.20 25.47
C PHE A 2 15.48 -58.75 25.38
N ASN A 3 16.80 -58.56 25.38
CA ASN A 3 17.40 -57.20 25.41
C ASN A 3 17.57 -56.56 24.03
N ILE A 4 17.60 -57.35 22.95
CA ILE A 4 17.89 -56.85 21.60
C ILE A 4 16.66 -56.11 21.04
N SER A 5 15.46 -56.61 21.32
CA SER A 5 14.17 -56.05 20.89
C SER A 5 13.84 -54.69 21.52
N LEU A 6 14.12 -54.49 22.82
CA LEU A 6 13.88 -53.20 23.49
C LEU A 6 14.80 -52.09 22.98
N SER A 7 16.06 -52.42 22.68
CA SER A 7 17.04 -51.45 22.15
C SER A 7 16.71 -51.01 20.72
N LEU A 8 16.22 -51.94 19.90
CA LEU A 8 15.75 -51.66 18.54
C LEU A 8 14.49 -50.77 18.56
N VAL A 9 13.51 -51.10 19.40
CA VAL A 9 12.27 -50.30 19.59
C VAL A 9 12.58 -48.89 20.11
N GLY A 10 13.51 -48.76 21.05
CA GLY A 10 13.95 -47.45 21.56
C GLY A 10 14.68 -46.60 20.52
N GLN A 11 15.41 -47.21 19.58
CA GLN A 11 16.05 -46.48 18.48
C GLN A 11 15.04 -46.01 17.43
N VAL A 12 14.11 -46.87 16.97
CA VAL A 12 13.08 -46.42 16.01
C VAL A 12 12.13 -45.38 16.59
N ALA A 13 11.79 -45.47 17.89
CA ALA A 13 10.98 -44.45 18.57
C ALA A 13 11.70 -43.09 18.65
N LYS A 14 13.01 -43.09 18.93
CA LYS A 14 13.83 -41.85 18.92
C LYS A 14 13.92 -41.26 17.52
N THR A 15 14.16 -42.07 16.49
CA THR A 15 14.26 -41.59 15.11
C THR A 15 12.92 -41.09 14.59
N ALA A 16 11.80 -41.75 14.94
CA ALA A 16 10.45 -41.28 14.63
C ALA A 16 10.09 -39.98 15.36
N ALA A 17 10.48 -39.85 16.63
CA ALA A 17 10.29 -38.61 17.40
C ALA A 17 11.11 -37.44 16.83
N PHE A 18 12.37 -37.68 16.46
CA PHE A 18 13.20 -36.69 15.77
C PHE A 18 12.64 -36.31 14.40
N GLY A 19 12.13 -37.29 13.63
CA GLY A 19 11.42 -37.04 12.38
C GLY A 19 10.19 -36.16 12.56
N ALA A 20 9.36 -36.44 13.57
CA ALA A 20 8.15 -35.65 13.87
C ALA A 20 8.48 -34.22 14.33
N ILE A 21 9.54 -34.03 15.11
CA ILE A 21 10.00 -32.70 15.58
C ILE A 21 10.58 -31.90 14.41
N ALA A 22 11.45 -32.50 13.59
CA ALA A 22 12.06 -31.84 12.44
C ALA A 22 10.98 -31.39 11.42
N THR A 23 10.01 -32.25 11.11
CA THR A 23 8.90 -31.90 10.23
C THR A 23 8.07 -30.75 10.80
N LYS A 24 7.72 -30.78 12.09
CA LYS A 24 6.98 -29.67 12.76
C LYS A 24 7.73 -28.34 12.71
N VAL A 25 9.05 -28.33 12.87
CA VAL A 25 9.86 -27.11 12.80
C VAL A 25 9.89 -26.54 11.38
N ILE A 26 10.05 -27.39 10.38
CA ILE A 26 10.02 -27.00 8.96
C ILE A 26 8.65 -26.45 8.59
N ASP A 27 7.58 -27.16 8.98
CA ASP A 27 6.20 -26.72 8.74
C ASP A 27 5.94 -25.37 9.41
N THR A 28 6.37 -25.19 10.67
CA THR A 28 6.22 -23.93 11.40
C THR A 28 6.98 -22.79 10.72
N PHE A 29 8.19 -23.04 10.20
CA PHE A 29 8.99 -22.04 9.50
C PHE A 29 8.37 -21.62 8.17
N ILE A 30 7.85 -22.59 7.39
CA ILE A 30 7.16 -22.31 6.13
C ILE A 30 5.84 -21.56 6.39
N LEU A 31 5.04 -22.03 7.36
CA LEU A 31 3.80 -21.36 7.78
C LEU A 31 4.08 -19.94 8.28
N SER A 32 5.10 -19.74 9.10
CA SER A 32 5.50 -18.40 9.57
C SER A 32 5.86 -17.47 8.41
N LYS A 33 6.63 -17.96 7.43
CA LYS A 33 7.02 -17.18 6.25
C LYS A 33 5.83 -16.86 5.34
N VAL A 34 4.90 -17.79 5.17
CA VAL A 34 3.68 -17.58 4.37
C VAL A 34 2.73 -16.61 5.09
N ASN A 35 2.51 -16.80 6.39
CA ASN A 35 1.65 -15.95 7.20
C ASN A 35 2.16 -14.50 7.22
N ASN A 36 3.47 -14.31 7.42
CA ASN A 36 4.09 -12.98 7.34
C ASN A 36 3.87 -12.30 6.00
N LYS A 37 3.91 -13.03 4.87
CA LYS A 37 3.63 -12.45 3.56
C LYS A 37 2.16 -12.04 3.39
N ILE A 38 1.23 -12.83 3.93
CA ILE A 38 -0.20 -12.52 3.90
C ILE A 38 -0.47 -11.28 4.75
N ASP A 39 0.09 -11.23 5.96
CA ASP A 39 -0.05 -10.10 6.88
C ASP A 39 0.57 -8.82 6.29
N GLN A 40 1.75 -8.91 5.68
CA GLN A 40 2.37 -7.78 4.98
C GLN A 40 1.50 -7.27 3.82
N LYS A 41 0.93 -8.16 3.00
CA LYS A 41 0.03 -7.78 1.90
C LYS A 41 -1.25 -7.12 2.43
N ARG A 42 -1.84 -7.69 3.47
CA ARG A 42 -3.05 -7.15 4.11
C ARG A 42 -2.79 -5.79 4.72
N TRP A 43 -1.67 -5.64 5.42
CA TRP A 43 -1.22 -4.38 6.01
C TRP A 43 -1.01 -3.33 4.93
N LEU A 44 -0.24 -3.64 3.87
CA LEU A 44 -0.01 -2.72 2.76
C LEU A 44 -1.32 -2.29 2.08
N ARG A 45 -2.24 -3.24 1.85
CA ARG A 45 -3.56 -2.94 1.27
C ARG A 45 -4.36 -1.99 2.15
N GLN A 46 -4.35 -2.19 3.46
CA GLN A 46 -5.05 -1.33 4.41
C GLN A 46 -4.40 0.07 4.48
N SER A 47 -3.07 0.15 4.55
CA SER A 47 -2.34 1.43 4.55
C SER A 47 -2.57 2.21 3.26
N LYS A 48 -2.59 1.53 2.10
CA LYS A 48 -2.96 2.14 0.82
C LYS A 48 -4.39 2.67 0.86
N LEU A 49 -5.36 1.88 1.32
CA LEU A 49 -6.75 2.30 1.41
C LEU A 49 -6.88 3.58 2.25
N GLU A 50 -6.23 3.64 3.41
CA GLU A 50 -6.27 4.81 4.30
C GLU A 50 -5.66 6.05 3.62
N ALA A 51 -4.44 5.95 3.10
CA ALA A 51 -3.76 7.06 2.44
C ALA A 51 -4.51 7.53 1.19
N PHE A 52 -4.98 6.61 0.35
CA PHE A 52 -5.68 6.93 -0.90
C PHE A 52 -7.03 7.57 -0.61
N THR A 53 -7.72 7.11 0.44
CA THR A 53 -9.00 7.71 0.88
C THR A 53 -8.79 9.15 1.28
N LYS A 54 -7.80 9.42 2.14
CA LYS A 54 -7.50 10.78 2.59
C LYS A 54 -7.09 11.69 1.42
N LEU A 55 -6.19 11.21 0.56
CA LEU A 55 -5.80 11.97 -0.63
C LEU A 55 -7.00 12.28 -1.54
N SER A 56 -7.86 11.29 -1.78
CA SER A 56 -9.05 11.46 -2.61
C SER A 56 -10.03 12.46 -1.99
N GLN A 57 -10.22 12.41 -0.67
CA GLN A 57 -11.08 13.37 0.04
C GLN A 57 -10.58 14.80 -0.13
N GLU A 58 -9.28 15.04 0.09
CA GLU A 58 -8.70 16.38 -0.07
C GLU A 58 -8.79 16.87 -1.52
N ILE A 59 -8.52 16.01 -2.50
CA ILE A 59 -8.64 16.33 -3.94
C ILE A 59 -10.07 16.71 -4.32
N LEU A 60 -11.07 16.01 -3.79
CA LEU A 60 -12.47 16.24 -4.14
C LEU A 60 -13.11 17.41 -3.38
N SER A 61 -12.50 17.82 -2.26
CA SER A 61 -13.06 18.85 -1.38
C SER A 61 -12.39 20.22 -1.56
N ILE A 62 -11.31 20.30 -2.31
CA ILE A 62 -10.61 21.56 -2.56
C ILE A 62 -11.45 22.49 -3.44
N ASP A 63 -11.61 23.74 -3.00
CA ASP A 63 -12.13 24.80 -3.86
C ASP A 63 -11.00 25.32 -4.75
N LEU A 64 -11.02 24.94 -6.02
CA LEU A 64 -9.99 25.33 -6.98
C LEU A 64 -10.06 26.82 -7.36
N ASN A 65 -11.18 27.51 -7.13
CA ASN A 65 -11.30 28.95 -7.43
C ASN A 65 -10.58 29.81 -6.40
N ASN A 66 -10.48 29.33 -5.17
CA ASN A 66 -9.75 29.98 -4.09
C ASN A 66 -9.09 28.93 -3.18
N PRO A 67 -8.05 28.25 -3.67
CA PRO A 67 -7.46 27.12 -2.98
C PRO A 67 -6.72 27.59 -1.73
N LYS A 68 -7.22 27.17 -0.56
CA LYS A 68 -6.61 27.49 0.73
C LYS A 68 -5.25 26.82 0.87
N GLU A 69 -4.31 27.51 1.52
CA GLU A 69 -2.96 26.98 1.76
C GLU A 69 -3.00 25.65 2.55
N GLU A 70 -3.91 25.55 3.52
CA GLU A 70 -4.11 24.34 4.33
C GLU A 70 -4.51 23.14 3.45
N SER A 71 -5.47 23.31 2.53
CA SER A 71 -5.88 22.26 1.60
C SER A 71 -4.72 21.82 0.69
N LEU A 72 -3.92 22.77 0.20
CA LEU A 72 -2.71 22.44 -0.58
C LEU A 72 -1.70 21.64 0.24
N ARG A 73 -1.50 22.01 1.51
CA ARG A 73 -0.59 21.30 2.42
C ARG A 73 -1.07 19.87 2.66
N SER A 74 -2.36 19.68 2.94
CA SER A 74 -2.96 18.36 3.14
C SER A 74 -2.82 17.47 1.89
N ILE A 75 -3.11 18.01 0.70
CA ILE A 75 -2.93 17.27 -0.55
C ILE A 75 -1.48 16.85 -0.74
N LYS A 76 -0.50 17.71 -0.48
CA LYS A 76 0.93 17.37 -0.56
C LYS A 76 1.32 16.29 0.46
N GLU A 77 0.84 16.39 1.69
CA GLU A 77 1.11 15.42 2.75
C GLU A 77 0.59 14.02 2.38
N TYR A 78 -0.68 13.91 1.99
CA TYR A 78 -1.27 12.63 1.63
C TYR A 78 -0.75 12.09 0.30
N SER A 79 -0.31 12.96 -0.61
CA SER A 79 0.43 12.56 -1.81
C SER A 79 1.77 11.92 -1.46
N ALA A 80 2.55 12.52 -0.56
CA ALA A 80 3.82 11.95 -0.12
C ALA A 80 3.62 10.59 0.58
N LYS A 81 2.65 10.50 1.49
CA LYS A 81 2.27 9.22 2.14
C LYS A 81 1.87 8.16 1.12
N THR A 82 1.10 8.54 0.11
CA THR A 82 0.67 7.66 -0.98
C THR A 82 1.87 7.17 -1.79
N ILE A 83 2.79 8.06 -2.18
CA ILE A 83 3.99 7.72 -2.96
C ILE A 83 4.86 6.69 -2.23
N LEU A 84 5.03 6.83 -0.90
CA LEU A 84 5.80 5.87 -0.08
C LEU A 84 5.22 4.45 -0.08
N LEU A 85 3.93 4.29 -0.38
CA LEU A 85 3.24 3.01 -0.41
C LEU A 85 3.15 2.42 -1.83
N LEU A 86 3.63 3.15 -2.84
CA LEU A 86 3.45 2.79 -4.26
C LEU A 86 4.74 2.26 -4.88
N GLU A 87 4.58 1.19 -5.67
CA GLU A 87 5.59 0.70 -6.61
C GLU A 87 5.27 1.12 -8.06
N ASP A 88 4.01 1.50 -8.33
CA ASP A 88 3.52 1.85 -9.66
C ASP A 88 4.04 3.24 -10.06
N ARG A 89 5.14 3.27 -10.81
CA ARG A 89 5.80 4.50 -11.28
C ARG A 89 4.88 5.39 -12.10
N VAL A 90 3.94 4.82 -12.87
CA VAL A 90 2.99 5.60 -13.67
C VAL A 90 2.04 6.37 -12.75
N LEU A 91 1.56 5.72 -11.69
CA LEU A 91 0.71 6.37 -10.70
C LEU A 91 1.49 7.43 -9.89
N ILE A 92 2.74 7.17 -9.53
CA ILE A 92 3.61 8.16 -8.87
C ILE A 92 3.74 9.42 -9.74
N ASN A 93 4.07 9.26 -11.02
CA ASN A 93 4.16 10.40 -11.95
C ASN A 93 2.81 11.13 -12.11
N THR A 94 1.69 10.39 -12.08
CA THR A 94 0.35 10.99 -12.15
C THR A 94 0.06 11.87 -10.93
N ILE A 95 0.53 11.48 -9.74
CA ILE A 95 0.43 12.28 -8.51
C ILE A 95 1.29 13.54 -8.63
N GLU A 96 2.54 13.40 -9.07
CA GLU A 96 3.47 14.54 -9.26
C GLU A 96 2.95 15.55 -10.29
N ASP A 97 2.42 15.06 -11.41
CA ASP A 97 1.77 15.89 -12.42
C ASP A 97 0.62 16.67 -11.80
N TYR A 98 -0.31 16.00 -11.10
CA TYR A 98 -1.43 16.68 -10.45
C TYR A 98 -0.96 17.76 -9.47
N LEU A 99 0.02 17.46 -8.61
CA LEU A 99 0.59 18.43 -7.67
C LEU A 99 1.19 19.64 -8.37
N THR A 100 1.90 19.43 -9.48
CA THR A 100 2.49 20.51 -10.27
C THR A 100 1.42 21.43 -10.83
N TYR A 101 0.36 20.86 -11.41
CA TYR A 101 -0.77 21.62 -11.93
C TYR A 101 -1.51 22.39 -10.82
N LEU A 102 -1.73 21.76 -9.67
CA LEU A 102 -2.39 22.40 -8.53
C LEU A 102 -1.57 23.56 -7.96
N VAL A 103 -0.25 23.39 -7.83
CA VAL A 103 0.66 24.46 -7.36
C VAL A 103 0.70 25.62 -8.35
N ASN A 104 0.72 25.33 -9.66
CA ASN A 104 0.70 26.36 -10.69
C ASN A 104 -0.62 27.12 -10.70
N LEU A 105 -1.75 26.43 -10.51
CA LEU A 105 -3.06 27.07 -10.35
C LEU A 105 -3.06 28.02 -9.14
N ASN A 106 -2.57 27.57 -7.98
CA ASN A 106 -2.51 28.40 -6.79
C ASN A 106 -1.62 29.66 -6.97
N LYS A 107 -0.49 29.53 -7.68
CA LYS A 107 0.38 30.68 -8.00
C LYS A 107 -0.25 31.67 -8.98
N THR A 108 -1.18 31.22 -9.81
CA THR A 108 -1.83 32.02 -10.87
C THR A 108 -3.29 32.34 -10.54
N CYS A 109 -3.70 32.18 -9.26
CA CYS A 109 -5.10 32.21 -8.84
C CYS A 109 -5.85 33.50 -9.22
N HIS A 110 -5.14 34.63 -9.35
CA HIS A 110 -5.72 35.91 -9.78
C HIS A 110 -6.04 36.01 -11.29
N ASP A 111 -5.41 35.18 -12.12
CA ASP A 111 -5.50 35.19 -13.60
C ASP A 111 -5.89 33.81 -14.18
N SER A 112 -6.31 32.88 -13.32
CA SER A 112 -6.57 31.50 -13.72
C SER A 112 -7.79 31.41 -14.63
N SER A 113 -7.56 31.12 -15.91
CA SER A 113 -8.64 30.88 -16.86
C SER A 113 -9.51 29.69 -16.44
N LYS A 114 -10.82 29.72 -16.75
CA LYS A 114 -11.75 28.59 -16.56
C LYS A 114 -11.22 27.27 -17.16
N ASN A 115 -10.43 27.37 -18.22
CA ASN A 115 -9.80 26.21 -18.84
C ASN A 115 -8.79 25.54 -17.89
N MET A 116 -7.96 26.32 -17.18
CA MET A 116 -6.96 25.76 -16.25
C MET A 116 -7.62 25.07 -15.05
N LEU A 117 -8.67 25.69 -14.48
CA LEU A 117 -9.49 25.10 -13.42
C LEU A 117 -10.05 23.73 -13.84
N SER A 118 -10.68 23.66 -15.02
CA SER A 118 -11.23 22.41 -15.55
C SER A 118 -10.18 21.33 -15.81
N VAL A 119 -8.95 21.72 -16.15
CA VAL A 119 -7.83 20.78 -16.35
C VAL A 119 -7.37 20.21 -15.02
N VAL A 120 -7.23 21.04 -13.99
CA VAL A 120 -6.85 20.58 -12.64
C VAL A 120 -7.91 19.65 -12.07
N ASP A 121 -9.18 20.03 -12.18
CA ASP A 121 -10.31 19.21 -11.73
C ASP A 121 -10.32 17.84 -12.42
N LYS A 122 -10.25 17.82 -13.75
CA LYS A 122 -10.17 16.57 -14.53
C LYS A 122 -8.96 15.71 -14.13
N LYS A 123 -7.81 16.32 -13.88
CA LYS A 123 -6.61 15.60 -13.41
C LYS A 123 -6.82 15.03 -12.01
N GLY A 124 -7.46 15.76 -11.10
CA GLY A 124 -7.83 15.29 -9.77
C GLY A 124 -8.74 14.06 -9.84
N ILE A 125 -9.80 14.12 -10.64
CA ILE A 125 -10.72 13.00 -10.86
C ILE A 125 -9.99 11.78 -11.46
N ASN A 126 -9.14 12.00 -12.47
CA ASN A 126 -8.35 10.93 -13.08
C ASN A 126 -7.40 10.28 -12.07
N LEU A 127 -6.78 11.08 -11.19
CA LEU A 127 -5.91 10.59 -10.13
C LEU A 127 -6.71 9.72 -9.14
N VAL A 128 -7.89 10.16 -8.69
CA VAL A 128 -8.77 9.37 -7.81
C VAL A 128 -9.12 8.02 -8.46
N MET A 129 -9.45 8.01 -9.75
CA MET A 129 -9.71 6.76 -10.48
C MET A 129 -8.46 5.85 -10.56
N ALA A 130 -7.28 6.43 -10.74
CA ALA A 130 -6.02 5.69 -10.80
C ALA A 130 -5.64 5.07 -9.44
N LEU A 131 -5.87 5.80 -8.34
CA LEU A 131 -5.71 5.29 -6.98
C LEU A 131 -6.62 4.08 -6.73
N ASN A 132 -7.91 4.19 -7.09
CA ASN A 132 -8.87 3.09 -6.97
C ASN A 132 -8.45 1.86 -7.79
N LYS A 133 -7.99 2.07 -9.03
CA LYS A 133 -7.47 0.98 -9.87
C LYS A 133 -6.26 0.30 -9.22
N ASN A 134 -5.32 1.07 -8.65
CA ASN A 134 -4.15 0.50 -7.97
C ASN A 134 -4.53 -0.31 -6.73
N LEU A 135 -5.48 0.19 -5.94
CA LEU A 135 -5.96 -0.52 -4.74
C LEU A 135 -6.53 -1.91 -5.08
N LYS A 136 -7.20 -2.05 -6.23
CA LYS A 136 -7.77 -3.31 -6.71
C LYS A 136 -6.74 -4.29 -7.29
N LYS A 137 -5.51 -3.85 -7.57
CA LYS A 137 -4.42 -4.73 -8.06
C LYS A 137 -3.75 -5.56 -6.95
N VAL A 138 -4.09 -5.33 -5.68
CA VAL A 138 -3.47 -5.95 -4.50
C VAL A 138 -4.22 -7.18 -4.00
#